data_AF-A0A955QM00-F1
#
_entry.id   AF-A0A955QM00-F1
#
_cell.length_a   1.000
_cell.length_b   1.000
_cell.length_c   1.000
_cell.angle_alpha   90.00
_cell.angle_beta   90.00
_cell.angle_gamma   90.00
#
_symmetry.space_group_name_H-M   'P 1'
#
loop_
_entity.id
_entity.type
_entity.pdbx_description
1 polymer ?
#
loop_
_entity_poly.entity_id
_entity_poly.type
_entity_poly.pdbx_seq_one_letter_code
_entity_poly.pdbx_strand_id
1 'polypeptide(L)'
;TIQHFAGRLPLLGVCLGHQSLAYAFGGEIIRAERLMHGKTSMVHHDGKTIFQGLPNPFEATRYHSLIAKRSSLPSDFEISAETVEGEIMGIRHKPTGAEGVQF
;
A
#
# COMPACT_ATOMS: atom_id res chain seq x y z
N THR A 1 -18.78 1.21 4.64
CA THR A 1 -17.55 1.92 4.22
C THR A 1 -16.34 1.16 4.74
N ILE A 2 -15.11 1.45 4.28
CA ILE A 2 -13.89 0.78 4.76
C ILE A 2 -13.78 0.83 6.29
N GLN A 3 -13.97 2.02 6.88
CA GLN A 3 -13.98 2.22 8.34
C GLN A 3 -15.03 1.37 9.08
N HIS A 4 -16.18 1.08 8.46
CA HIS A 4 -17.22 0.28 9.10
C HIS A 4 -16.82 -1.19 9.29
N PHE A 5 -16.07 -1.75 8.34
CA PHE A 5 -15.69 -3.17 8.36
C PHE A 5 -14.28 -3.41 8.89
N ALA A 6 -13.41 -2.41 8.88
CA ALA A 6 -12.05 -2.52 9.40
C ALA A 6 -12.08 -2.92 10.89
N GLY A 7 -11.40 -4.00 11.24
CA GLY A 7 -11.36 -4.56 12.59
C GLY A 7 -12.54 -5.48 12.92
N ARG A 8 -13.51 -5.63 12.00
CA ARG A 8 -14.62 -6.59 12.08
C ARG A 8 -14.43 -7.77 11.14
N LEU A 9 -13.87 -7.50 9.96
CA LEU A 9 -13.53 -8.48 8.94
C LEU A 9 -12.11 -8.22 8.44
N PRO A 10 -11.38 -9.27 7.99
CA PRO A 10 -10.15 -9.07 7.23
C PRO A 10 -10.42 -8.25 5.98
N LEU A 11 -9.62 -7.21 5.75
CA LEU A 11 -9.72 -6.35 4.57
C LEU A 11 -8.39 -6.31 3.83
N LEU A 12 -8.45 -6.54 2.52
CA LEU A 12 -7.34 -6.38 1.58
C LEU A 12 -7.77 -5.41 0.46
N GLY A 13 -7.14 -4.25 0.39
CA GLY A 13 -7.36 -3.26 -0.67
C GLY A 13 -6.31 -3.37 -1.77
N VAL A 14 -6.72 -3.57 -3.02
CA VAL A 14 -5.80 -3.64 -4.17
C VAL A 14 -5.99 -2.42 -5.06
N CYS A 15 -4.90 -1.83 -5.56
CA CYS A 15 -4.93 -0.67 -6.47
C CYS A 15 -5.71 0.52 -5.86
N LEU A 16 -6.89 0.88 -6.40
CA LEU A 16 -7.74 1.94 -5.83
C LEU A 16 -8.23 1.57 -4.42
N GLY A 17 -8.33 0.27 -4.10
CA GLY A 17 -8.64 -0.20 -2.75
C GLY A 17 -7.55 0.15 -1.74
N HIS A 18 -6.28 0.07 -2.11
CA HIS A 18 -5.14 0.51 -1.29
C HIS A 18 -5.21 2.02 -1.04
N GLN A 19 -5.48 2.80 -2.10
CA GLN A 19 -5.60 4.26 -2.00
C GLN A 19 -6.81 4.66 -1.14
N SER A 20 -7.93 3.98 -1.32
CA SER A 20 -9.14 4.19 -0.53
C SER A 20 -8.92 3.83 0.93
N LEU A 21 -8.11 2.80 1.22
CA LEU A 21 -7.75 2.44 2.59
C LEU A 21 -6.92 3.54 3.25
N ALA A 22 -5.84 4.01 2.60
CA ALA A 22 -5.05 5.12 3.14
C ALA A 22 -5.90 6.37 3.35
N TYR A 23 -6.71 6.74 2.36
CA TYR A 23 -7.57 7.92 2.41
C TYR A 23 -8.65 7.83 3.50
N ALA A 24 -9.28 6.66 3.66
CA ALA A 24 -10.31 6.45 4.67
C ALA A 24 -9.80 6.67 6.11
N PHE A 25 -8.49 6.59 6.34
CA PHE A 25 -7.88 6.82 7.65
C PHE A 25 -7.05 8.10 7.71
N GLY A 26 -7.16 8.99 6.71
CA GLY A 26 -6.58 10.34 6.75
C GLY A 26 -5.29 10.53 5.95
N GLY A 27 -4.84 9.53 5.19
CA GLY A 27 -3.72 9.68 4.25
C GLY A 27 -4.09 10.49 3.00
N GLU A 28 -3.14 11.24 2.45
CA GLU A 28 -3.32 11.96 1.18
C GLU A 28 -2.97 11.07 -0.01
N ILE A 29 -3.79 11.14 -1.07
CA ILE A 29 -3.51 10.52 -2.36
C ILE A 29 -3.06 11.62 -3.33
N ILE A 30 -1.82 11.52 -3.78
CA ILE A 30 -1.19 12.50 -4.67
C ILE A 30 -0.83 11.88 -6.01
N ARG A 31 -0.55 12.72 -7.02
CA ARG A 31 0.07 12.23 -8.25
C ARG A 31 1.49 11.77 -7.98
N ALA A 32 1.85 10.62 -8.54
CA ALA A 32 3.22 10.15 -8.52
C ALA A 32 4.12 11.13 -9.28
N GLU A 33 5.31 11.40 -8.75
CA GLU A 33 6.30 12.25 -9.44
C GLU A 33 6.78 11.62 -10.76
N ARG A 34 6.76 10.28 -10.82
CA ARG A 34 7.15 9.49 -11.99
C ARG A 34 5.96 8.70 -12.51
N LEU A 35 5.55 8.98 -13.74
CA LEU A 35 4.55 8.17 -14.44
C LEU A 35 5.17 6.85 -14.89
N MET A 36 4.79 5.76 -14.24
CA MET A 36 5.20 4.40 -14.59
C MET A 36 3.98 3.68 -15.17
N HIS A 37 3.90 3.61 -16.50
CA HIS A 37 2.83 2.92 -17.23
C HIS A 37 3.39 1.64 -17.86
N GLY A 38 2.92 0.47 -17.41
CA GLY A 38 3.32 -0.82 -17.99
C GLY A 38 4.78 -1.21 -17.74
N LYS A 39 5.41 -0.64 -16.69
CA LYS A 39 6.76 -1.03 -16.25
C LYS A 39 6.66 -1.84 -14.97
N THR A 40 7.51 -2.85 -14.85
CA THR A 40 7.69 -3.58 -13.59
C THR A 40 8.65 -2.83 -12.68
N SER A 41 8.53 -3.06 -11.38
CA SER A 41 9.45 -2.53 -10.37
C SER A 41 9.69 -3.58 -9.31
N MET A 42 10.91 -3.56 -8.75
CA MET A 42 11.23 -4.40 -7.61
C MET A 42 10.60 -3.81 -6.36
N VAL A 43 9.82 -4.62 -5.66
CA VAL A 43 9.11 -4.26 -4.43
C VAL A 43 9.77 -4.97 -3.26
N HIS A 44 10.29 -4.17 -2.33
CA HIS A 44 10.80 -4.66 -1.05
C HIS A 44 9.66 -4.71 -0.04
N HIS A 45 9.66 -5.73 0.82
CA HIS A 45 8.60 -5.90 1.82
C HIS A 45 9.12 -6.34 3.18
N ASP A 46 8.27 -6.26 4.20
CA ASP A 46 8.58 -6.64 5.58
C ASP A 46 8.56 -8.17 5.83
N GLY A 47 8.00 -8.93 4.90
CA GLY A 47 7.93 -10.40 4.96
C GLY A 47 6.90 -10.91 5.95
N LYS A 48 6.01 -10.04 6.44
CA LYS A 48 4.94 -10.37 7.37
C LYS A 48 3.62 -10.54 6.61
N THR A 49 2.69 -11.23 7.26
CA THR A 49 1.29 -11.39 6.79
C THR A 49 1.19 -11.81 5.32
N ILE A 50 0.62 -10.98 4.44
CA ILE A 50 0.40 -11.26 3.02
C ILE A 50 1.71 -11.39 2.22
N PHE A 51 2.83 -10.95 2.79
CA PHE A 51 4.16 -11.08 2.18
C PHE A 51 4.96 -12.29 2.69
N GLN A 52 4.40 -13.12 3.58
CA GLN A 52 5.10 -14.31 4.07
C GLN A 52 5.37 -15.31 2.93
N GLY A 53 6.63 -15.74 2.83
CA GLY A 53 7.07 -16.72 1.84
C GLY A 53 7.30 -16.15 0.44
N LEU A 54 7.09 -14.85 0.21
CA LEU A 54 7.42 -14.22 -1.07
C LEU A 54 8.92 -13.87 -1.16
N PRO A 55 9.51 -13.90 -2.38
CA PRO A 55 10.85 -13.37 -2.62
C PRO A 55 10.95 -11.89 -2.25
N ASN A 56 12.08 -11.48 -1.66
CA ASN A 56 12.30 -10.10 -1.26
C ASN A 56 13.61 -9.54 -1.84
N PRO A 57 13.56 -8.62 -2.81
CA PRO A 57 12.36 -8.06 -3.44
C PRO A 57 11.68 -9.03 -4.44
N PHE A 58 10.42 -8.77 -4.78
CA PHE A 58 9.72 -9.42 -5.89
C PHE A 58 9.36 -8.41 -6.99
N GLU A 59 9.15 -8.91 -8.20
CA GLU A 59 8.75 -8.09 -9.33
C GLU A 59 7.22 -7.88 -9.34
N ALA A 60 6.80 -6.61 -9.36
CA ALA A 60 5.39 -6.24 -9.44
C ALA A 60 5.14 -5.24 -10.58
N THR A 61 3.98 -5.33 -11.22
CA THR A 61 3.63 -4.41 -12.31
C THR A 61 3.06 -3.11 -11.75
N ARG A 62 3.42 -1.96 -12.34
CA ARG A 62 2.93 -0.65 -11.94
C ARG A 62 2.03 -0.04 -13.02
N TYR A 63 0.85 0.41 -12.60
CA TYR A 63 -0.16 1.05 -13.44
C TYR A 63 -0.75 2.32 -12.81
N HIS A 64 0.01 3.04 -11.97
CA HIS A 64 -0.59 4.03 -11.07
C HIS A 64 -0.08 5.45 -11.30
N SER A 65 -1.01 6.34 -11.66
CA SER A 65 -0.78 7.80 -11.70
C SER A 65 -0.90 8.45 -10.32
N LEU A 66 -1.47 7.73 -9.34
CA LEU A 66 -1.74 8.21 -7.98
C LEU A 66 -1.11 7.25 -6.96
N ILE A 67 -0.58 7.82 -5.88
CA ILE A 67 0.07 7.09 -4.78
C ILE A 67 -0.35 7.66 -3.43
N ALA A 68 -0.27 6.84 -2.38
CA ALA A 68 -0.36 7.32 -1.01
C ALA A 68 0.91 8.11 -0.65
N LYS A 69 0.75 9.35 -0.19
CA LYS A 69 1.87 10.23 0.17
C LYS A 69 2.44 9.83 1.53
N ARG A 70 3.68 9.32 1.54
CA ARG A 70 4.40 8.85 2.73
C ARG A 70 4.34 9.82 3.91
N SER A 71 4.62 11.10 3.69
CA SER A 71 4.66 12.11 4.77
C SER A 71 3.29 12.41 5.39
N SER A 72 2.20 12.04 4.70
CA SER A 72 0.83 12.22 5.20
C SER A 72 0.24 10.95 5.81
N LEU A 73 0.93 9.81 5.67
CA LEU A 73 0.40 8.55 6.14
C LEU A 73 0.36 8.56 7.68
N PRO A 74 -0.82 8.38 8.30
CA PRO A 74 -0.94 8.41 9.77
C PRO A 74 -0.03 7.39 10.45
N SER A 75 0.40 7.69 11.68
CA SER A 75 1.26 6.82 12.49
C SER A 75 0.64 5.45 12.80
N ASP A 76 -0.67 5.30 12.59
CA ASP A 76 -1.40 4.04 12.77
C ASP A 76 -1.17 3.05 11.62
N PHE A 77 -0.54 3.49 10.52
CA PHE A 77 -0.08 2.61 9.46
C PHE A 77 1.38 2.20 9.64
N GLU A 78 1.68 0.99 9.19
CA GLU A 78 3.01 0.50 8.86
C GLU A 78 3.11 0.41 7.34
N ILE A 79 4.23 0.86 6.76
CA ILE A 79 4.53 0.63 5.34
C ILE A 79 5.08 -0.79 5.24
N SER A 80 4.29 -1.70 4.70
CA SER A 80 4.63 -3.13 4.62
C SER A 80 5.37 -3.50 3.33
N ALA A 81 5.30 -2.64 2.31
CA ALA A 81 6.10 -2.78 1.10
C ALA A 81 6.37 -1.42 0.41
N GLU A 82 7.54 -1.29 -0.22
CA GLU A 82 7.97 -0.07 -0.91
C GLU A 82 8.97 -0.36 -2.05
N THR A 83 9.12 0.57 -2.99
CA THR A 83 10.21 0.52 -3.98
C THR A 83 11.49 1.13 -3.42
N VAL A 84 12.62 0.94 -4.11
CA VAL A 84 13.91 1.56 -3.74
C VAL A 84 13.88 3.09 -3.78
N GLU A 85 12.99 3.67 -4.58
CA GLU A 85 12.74 5.11 -4.64
C GLU A 85 11.85 5.62 -3.49
N GLY A 86 11.38 4.73 -2.62
CA GLY A 86 10.55 5.08 -1.46
C GLY A 86 9.07 5.25 -1.78
N GLU A 87 8.59 4.77 -2.92
CA GLU A 87 7.16 4.74 -3.23
C GLU A 87 6.46 3.65 -2.41
N ILE A 88 5.32 3.99 -1.80
CA ILE A 88 4.55 3.05 -0.99
C ILE A 88 3.87 2.04 -1.91
N MET A 89 4.16 0.76 -1.70
CA MET A 89 3.60 -0.37 -2.44
C MET A 89 2.71 -1.26 -1.57
N GLY A 90 2.85 -1.18 -0.25
CA GLY A 90 2.07 -1.92 0.74
C GLY A 90 1.88 -1.09 2.01
N ILE A 91 0.68 -1.12 2.58
CA ILE A 91 0.37 -0.55 3.89
C ILE A 91 -0.40 -1.54 4.74
N ARG A 92 -0.22 -1.44 6.06
CA ARG A 92 -0.98 -2.19 7.07
C ARG A 92 -1.48 -1.23 8.14
N HIS A 93 -2.78 -1.18 8.36
CA HIS A 93 -3.38 -0.41 9.45
C HIS A 93 -3.28 -1.21 10.75
N LYS A 94 -2.36 -0.82 11.64
CA LYS A 94 -2.02 -1.57 12.86
C LYS A 94 -3.23 -1.86 13.75
N PRO A 95 -4.16 -0.91 13.99
CA PRO A 95 -5.31 -1.16 14.88
C PRO A 95 -6.28 -2.22 14.35
N THR A 96 -6.42 -2.36 13.02
CA THR A 96 -7.47 -3.20 12.42
C THR A 96 -6.94 -4.41 11.66
N GLY A 97 -5.64 -4.48 11.40
CA GLY A 97 -5.03 -5.49 10.53
C GLY A 97 -5.44 -5.38 9.07
N ALA A 98 -6.02 -4.25 8.64
CA ALA A 98 -6.40 -4.04 7.25
C ALA A 98 -5.14 -3.79 6.42
N GLU A 99 -5.04 -4.44 5.27
CA GLU A 99 -3.88 -4.31 4.38
C GLU A 99 -4.26 -3.74 3.04
N GLY A 100 -3.31 -3.08 2.40
CA GLY A 100 -3.49 -2.60 1.04
C GLY A 100 -2.21 -2.72 0.24
N VAL A 101 -2.32 -3.20 -0.99
CA VAL A 101 -1.23 -3.28 -1.96
C VAL A 101 -1.52 -2.43 -3.18
N GLN A 102 -0.50 -1.70 -3.65
CA GLN A 102 -0.68 -0.77 -4.76
C GLN A 102 -0.61 -1.47 -6.12
N PHE A 103 0.09 -2.60 -6.25
CA PHE A 103 0.25 -3.36 -7.50
C PHE A 103 -0.88 -4.34 -7.77
#